data_AF-A0A640KSP9-F1
#
_entry.id   AF-A0A640KSP9-F1
#
_cell.length_a   1.000
_cell.length_b   1.000
_cell.length_c   1.000
_cell.angle_alpha   90.00
_cell.angle_beta   90.00
_cell.angle_gamma   90.00
#
_symmetry.space_group_name_H-M   'P 1'
#
loop_
_entity.id
_entity.type
_entity.pdbx_description
1 polymer ?
#
loop_
_entity_poly.entity_id
_entity_poly.type
_entity_poly.pdbx_seq_one_letter_code
_entity_poly.pdbx_strand_id
1 'polypeptide(L)'
;MNVSPSVGLTDAPAIFIRCAALHSRGELLNGFFFAHRFTLGIQDWYETAPTPVSGGTCNEETKLSAPEDGAAAGEPPHAASSQRLMPHFPVEVLYVRNSRKPYFLVEWRYPTSEEEERRKDRIDGSSGVEEGVAEAHEERADSSQSRITEEFLRQIAERTMALGKQGLSGDGVTWKGQPVFISAALSGMTVVAERRKQELRDAQLKIRRAAEKRERLEENSAGPNAKTEQRGSGVVAPAFIPRCVRRRT
;
A
#
# COMPACT_ATOMS: atom_id res chain seq x y z
N MET A 1 46.87 14.02 -8.91
CA MET A 1 45.98 14.18 -7.73
C MET A 1 44.92 13.10 -7.85
N ASN A 2 45.08 11.98 -7.15
CA ASN A 2 44.08 10.92 -7.11
C ASN A 2 43.02 11.32 -6.09
N VAL A 3 41.82 11.63 -6.58
CA VAL A 3 40.67 11.86 -5.71
C VAL A 3 40.24 10.48 -5.23
N SER A 4 40.61 10.13 -4.00
CA SER A 4 40.05 8.97 -3.31
C SER A 4 38.52 9.13 -3.29
N PRO A 5 37.73 8.17 -3.79
CA PRO A 5 36.29 8.22 -3.62
C PRO A 5 36.04 8.11 -2.12
N SER A 6 35.57 9.20 -1.50
CA SER A 6 34.97 9.12 -0.19
C SER A 6 33.79 8.16 -0.33
N VAL A 7 33.96 6.93 0.15
CA VAL A 7 32.91 5.92 0.31
C VAL A 7 31.97 6.44 1.39
N GLY A 8 31.21 7.46 1.03
CA GLY A 8 30.26 8.16 1.88
C GLY A 8 28.92 7.48 1.78
N LEU A 9 28.50 6.92 2.91
CA LEU A 9 27.20 6.34 3.23
C LEU A 9 26.77 5.17 2.35
N THR A 10 26.93 3.99 2.92
CA THR A 10 26.43 2.71 2.42
C THR A 10 24.93 2.62 2.62
N ASP A 11 24.18 3.44 1.88
CA ASP A 11 22.73 3.35 1.82
C ASP A 11 22.31 1.98 1.31
N ALA A 12 21.36 1.35 2.00
CA ALA A 12 20.78 0.09 1.56
C ALA A 12 20.23 0.25 0.13
N PRO A 13 20.57 -0.66 -0.81
CA PRO A 13 20.17 -0.50 -2.19
C PRO A 13 18.65 -0.57 -2.32
N ALA A 14 18.07 0.34 -3.09
CA ALA A 14 16.67 0.21 -3.48
C ALA A 14 16.50 -0.97 -4.44
N ILE A 15 15.44 -1.75 -4.26
CA ILE A 15 15.18 -2.99 -4.98
C ILE A 15 13.89 -2.86 -5.78
N PHE A 16 13.96 -3.17 -7.07
CA PHE A 16 12.78 -3.37 -7.90
C PHE A 16 12.26 -4.79 -7.77
N ILE A 17 10.97 -4.92 -7.48
CA ILE A 17 10.24 -6.20 -7.52
C ILE A 17 9.09 -6.07 -8.50
N ARG A 18 9.03 -6.97 -9.49
CA ARG A 18 7.95 -7.01 -10.49
C ARG A 18 7.33 -8.39 -10.52
N CYS A 19 6.02 -8.44 -10.43
CA CYS A 19 5.24 -9.65 -10.61
C CYS A 19 3.84 -9.26 -11.09
N ALA A 20 3.30 -9.95 -12.08
CA ALA A 20 1.94 -9.70 -12.57
C ALA A 20 0.87 -10.06 -11.54
N ALA A 21 1.19 -10.90 -10.55
CA ALA A 21 0.27 -11.33 -9.51
C ALA A 21 0.34 -10.49 -8.22
N LEU A 22 1.27 -9.53 -8.13
CA LEU A 22 1.41 -8.63 -6.97
C LEU A 22 0.81 -7.25 -7.28
N HIS A 23 -0.24 -6.87 -6.56
CA HIS A 23 -1.00 -5.65 -6.85
C HIS A 23 -1.06 -4.68 -5.67
N SER A 24 -0.68 -5.12 -4.48
CA SER A 24 -0.73 -4.30 -3.27
C SER A 24 0.49 -4.47 -2.38
N ARG A 25 0.74 -3.46 -1.54
CA ARG A 25 1.76 -3.51 -0.48
C ARG A 25 1.50 -4.69 0.47
N GLY A 26 0.23 -4.97 0.79
CA GLY A 26 -0.14 -6.09 1.66
C GLY A 26 0.23 -7.45 1.07
N GLU A 27 -0.01 -7.65 -0.23
CA GLU A 27 0.42 -8.89 -0.92
C GLU A 27 1.93 -9.03 -0.97
N LEU A 28 2.67 -7.93 -1.17
CA LEU A 28 4.13 -7.97 -1.16
C LEU A 28 4.68 -8.30 0.24
N LEU A 29 4.26 -7.56 1.27
CA LEU A 29 4.80 -7.71 2.61
C LEU A 29 4.25 -8.97 3.29
N ASN A 30 2.93 -9.11 3.41
CA ASN A 30 2.32 -10.19 4.18
C ASN A 30 2.10 -11.47 3.36
N GLY A 31 2.27 -11.41 2.05
CA GLY A 31 2.21 -12.59 1.16
C GLY A 31 3.60 -13.05 0.74
N PHE A 32 4.20 -12.31 -0.19
CA PHE A 32 5.46 -12.70 -0.83
C PHE A 32 6.62 -12.76 0.17
N PHE A 33 6.89 -11.70 0.93
CA PHE A 33 7.97 -11.73 1.93
C PHE A 33 7.68 -12.69 3.08
N PHE A 34 6.42 -12.88 3.46
CA PHE A 34 6.06 -13.91 4.44
C PHE A 34 6.39 -15.33 3.94
N ALA A 35 6.09 -15.64 2.68
CA ALA A 35 6.42 -16.94 2.08
C ALA A 35 7.93 -17.20 2.05
N HIS A 36 8.75 -16.15 1.90
CA HIS A 36 10.21 -16.22 1.89
C HIS A 36 10.87 -15.79 3.21
N ARG A 37 10.11 -15.69 4.32
CA ARG A 37 10.59 -15.11 5.59
C ARG A 37 11.81 -15.83 6.17
N PHE A 38 11.90 -17.15 6.01
CA PHE A 38 13.05 -17.94 6.45
C PHE A 38 14.30 -17.60 5.65
N THR A 39 14.18 -17.53 4.32
CA THR A 39 15.29 -17.16 3.42
C THR A 39 15.75 -15.73 3.66
N LEU A 40 14.82 -14.83 3.96
CA LEU A 40 15.12 -13.43 4.29
C LEU A 40 15.67 -13.28 5.72
N GLY A 41 15.41 -14.22 6.63
CA GLY A 41 15.75 -14.13 8.05
C GLY A 41 14.90 -13.13 8.81
N ILE A 42 13.65 -12.92 8.38
CA ILE A 42 12.68 -11.98 9.00
C ILE A 42 11.51 -12.71 9.67
N GLN A 43 11.64 -14.01 9.93
CA GLN A 43 10.57 -14.84 10.51
C GLN A 43 10.05 -14.26 11.83
N ASP A 44 10.95 -13.88 12.73
CA ASP A 44 10.62 -13.43 14.09
C ASP A 44 9.95 -12.05 14.12
N TRP A 45 9.88 -11.38 12.96
CA TRP A 45 9.25 -10.07 12.78
C TRP A 45 7.81 -10.17 12.26
N TYR A 46 7.27 -11.39 12.12
CA TYR A 46 5.86 -11.59 11.82
C TYR A 46 5.09 -11.92 13.10
N GLU A 47 4.08 -11.11 13.36
CA GLU A 47 3.14 -11.38 14.43
C GLU A 47 2.03 -12.30 13.90
N THR A 48 1.79 -13.36 14.66
CA THR A 48 0.56 -14.14 14.52
C THR A 48 -0.53 -13.31 15.17
N ALA A 49 -1.22 -12.48 14.38
CA ALA A 49 -2.29 -11.64 14.90
C ALA A 49 -3.25 -12.52 15.70
N PRO A 50 -3.44 -12.30 17.02
CA PRO A 50 -4.42 -13.06 17.76
C PRO A 50 -5.74 -12.79 17.07
N THR A 51 -6.34 -13.84 16.48
CA THR A 51 -7.70 -13.74 15.96
C THR A 51 -8.52 -13.22 17.13
N PRO A 52 -9.13 -12.02 17.03
CA PRO A 52 -10.00 -11.56 18.09
C PRO A 52 -11.08 -12.63 18.17
N VAL A 53 -11.00 -13.45 19.21
CA VAL A 53 -12.06 -14.36 19.59
C VAL A 53 -13.22 -13.40 19.80
N SER A 54 -14.10 -13.35 18.81
CA SER A 54 -15.31 -12.59 18.88
C SER A 54 -15.97 -13.12 20.14
N GLY A 55 -15.94 -12.30 21.20
CA GLY A 55 -16.58 -12.58 22.46
C GLY A 55 -18.07 -12.59 22.19
N GLY A 56 -18.53 -13.70 21.61
CA GLY A 56 -19.93 -14.05 21.53
C GLY A 56 -20.39 -14.07 22.96
N THR A 57 -21.23 -13.10 23.28
CA THR A 57 -21.97 -13.04 24.53
C THR A 57 -22.54 -14.41 24.82
N CYS A 58 -22.04 -15.01 25.90
CA CYS A 58 -22.59 -16.21 26.50
C CYS A 58 -24.03 -15.90 26.93
N ASN A 59 -24.99 -16.23 26.08
CA ASN A 59 -26.35 -16.44 26.56
C ASN A 59 -26.37 -17.87 27.10
N GLU A 60 -26.36 -17.97 28.44
CA GLU A 60 -26.83 -19.16 29.15
C GLU A 60 -28.30 -19.45 28.80
N GLU A 61 -28.67 -20.72 28.99
CA GLU A 61 -29.99 -21.34 28.76
C GLU A 61 -30.35 -21.60 27.29
N THR A 62 -30.69 -22.83 26.87
CA THR A 62 -31.56 -23.80 27.54
C THR A 62 -31.17 -25.23 27.17
N LYS A 63 -31.11 -26.07 28.20
CA LYS A 63 -30.93 -27.51 28.19
C LYS A 63 -32.19 -28.19 27.63
N LEU A 64 -32.15 -28.71 26.39
CA LEU A 64 -33.11 -29.71 25.92
C LEU A 64 -32.41 -30.80 25.10
N SER A 65 -32.47 -31.99 25.67
CA SER A 65 -31.92 -33.25 25.18
C SER A 65 -32.70 -33.76 23.97
N ALA A 66 -32.00 -34.21 22.91
CA ALA A 66 -32.50 -35.23 21.99
C ALA A 66 -31.32 -35.96 21.32
N PRO A 67 -31.44 -37.27 21.02
CA PRO A 67 -30.33 -38.11 20.58
C PRO A 67 -30.18 -38.18 19.06
N GLU A 68 -28.91 -38.20 18.65
CA GLU A 68 -28.28 -38.96 17.55
C GLU A 68 -29.06 -39.17 16.25
N ASP A 69 -28.61 -38.52 15.16
CA ASP A 69 -28.18 -39.28 13.99
C ASP A 69 -27.30 -38.47 13.02
N GLY A 70 -26.34 -39.16 12.44
CA GLY A 70 -25.11 -38.61 11.87
C GLY A 70 -25.23 -37.66 10.67
N ALA A 71 -24.38 -36.64 10.68
CA ALA A 71 -23.92 -35.96 9.47
C ALA A 71 -22.51 -35.43 9.74
N ALA A 72 -21.56 -35.79 8.87
CA ALA A 72 -20.18 -35.36 8.91
C ALA A 72 -20.09 -33.83 9.01
N ALA A 73 -19.84 -33.34 10.21
CA ALA A 73 -19.63 -31.93 10.48
C ALA A 73 -18.31 -31.52 9.82
N GLY A 74 -18.41 -30.88 8.66
CA GLY A 74 -17.30 -30.21 8.02
C GLY A 74 -16.66 -29.26 9.02
N GLU A 75 -15.39 -29.49 9.31
CA GLU A 75 -14.57 -28.64 10.15
C GLU A 75 -14.76 -27.18 9.67
N PRO A 76 -15.23 -26.26 10.53
CA PRO A 76 -15.40 -24.88 10.11
C PRO A 76 -14.04 -24.36 9.64
N PRO A 77 -13.96 -23.64 8.50
CA PRO A 77 -12.71 -23.16 7.98
C PRO A 77 -12.05 -22.29 9.05
N HIS A 78 -11.00 -22.84 9.69
CA HIS A 78 -10.20 -22.14 10.68
C HIS A 78 -9.87 -20.78 10.08
N ALA A 79 -10.41 -19.72 10.68
CA ALA A 79 -10.20 -18.36 10.23
C ALA A 79 -8.69 -18.12 10.32
N ALA A 80 -8.00 -18.25 9.19
CA ALA A 80 -6.56 -18.24 9.13
C ALA A 80 -6.07 -16.90 9.68
N SER A 81 -5.50 -16.93 10.87
CA SER A 81 -4.78 -15.80 11.45
C SER A 81 -3.83 -15.25 10.38
N SER A 82 -4.13 -14.05 9.90
CA SER A 82 -3.31 -13.41 8.88
C SER A 82 -2.02 -12.94 9.54
N GLN A 83 -0.94 -13.66 9.27
CA GLN A 83 0.41 -13.27 9.66
C GLN A 83 0.74 -11.90 9.08
N ARG A 84 1.21 -10.98 9.92
CA ARG A 84 1.50 -9.59 9.52
C ARG A 84 2.90 -9.21 9.95
N LEU A 85 3.63 -8.57 9.04
CA LEU A 85 4.90 -7.94 9.38
C LEU A 85 4.62 -6.81 10.36
N MET A 86 5.43 -6.73 11.42
CA MET A 86 5.30 -5.67 12.43
C MET A 86 5.23 -4.28 11.78
N PRO A 87 4.32 -3.38 12.20
CA PRO A 87 4.14 -2.07 11.57
C PRO A 87 5.38 -1.17 11.59
N HIS A 88 6.26 -1.36 12.58
CA HIS A 88 7.50 -0.61 12.76
C HIS A 88 8.73 -1.28 12.14
N PHE A 89 8.55 -2.39 11.42
CA PHE A 89 9.65 -3.01 10.70
C PHE A 89 10.22 -2.02 9.67
N PRO A 90 11.54 -1.79 9.64
CA PRO A 90 12.21 -0.78 8.81
C PRO A 90 12.21 -1.18 7.33
N VAL A 91 11.05 -1.05 6.69
CA VAL A 91 10.85 -1.28 5.27
C VAL A 91 9.97 -0.20 4.66
N GLU A 92 10.52 0.47 3.64
CA GLU A 92 9.80 1.39 2.80
C GLU A 92 9.41 0.71 1.48
N VAL A 93 8.16 0.92 1.08
CA VAL A 93 7.60 0.33 -0.14
C VAL A 93 6.82 1.40 -0.90
N LEU A 94 7.13 1.53 -2.19
CA LEU A 94 6.37 2.34 -3.14
C LEU A 94 5.91 1.48 -4.31
N TYR A 95 4.61 1.55 -4.62
CA TYR A 95 4.05 0.88 -5.80
C TYR A 95 3.89 1.87 -6.96
N VAL A 96 4.66 1.66 -8.02
CA VAL A 96 4.66 2.55 -9.19
C VAL A 96 3.76 1.99 -10.28
N ARG A 97 2.47 2.30 -10.19
CA ARG A 97 1.44 1.83 -11.13
C ARG A 97 1.54 2.44 -12.53
N ASN A 98 2.00 3.69 -12.64
CA ASN A 98 2.00 4.45 -13.89
C ASN A 98 3.17 4.10 -14.84
N SER A 99 3.99 3.11 -14.48
CA SER A 99 5.04 2.58 -15.35
C SER A 99 4.44 1.66 -16.42
N ARG A 100 5.11 1.55 -17.59
CA ARG A 100 4.74 0.56 -18.64
C ARG A 100 4.70 -0.87 -18.09
N LYS A 101 5.54 -1.16 -17.09
CA LYS A 101 5.56 -2.40 -16.32
C LYS A 101 5.46 -2.01 -14.85
N PRO A 102 4.31 -2.17 -14.18
CA PRO A 102 4.17 -1.85 -12.77
C PRO A 102 5.20 -2.60 -11.92
N TYR A 103 5.69 -1.94 -10.88
CA TYR A 103 6.70 -2.50 -10.00
C TYR A 103 6.57 -1.95 -8.59
N PHE A 104 7.15 -2.67 -7.64
CA PHE A 104 7.42 -2.18 -6.29
C PHE A 104 8.88 -1.73 -6.22
N LEU A 105 9.09 -0.58 -5.60
CA LEU A 105 10.40 -0.13 -5.16
C LEU A 105 10.45 -0.34 -3.65
N VAL A 106 11.45 -1.08 -3.19
CA VAL A 106 11.60 -1.51 -1.79
C VAL A 106 12.95 -1.04 -1.25
N GLU A 107 12.96 -0.48 -0.05
CA GLU A 107 14.16 -0.14 0.69
C GLU A 107 14.07 -0.68 2.12
N TRP A 108 15.12 -1.38 2.56
CA TRP A 108 15.25 -1.84 3.94
C TRP A 108 15.99 -0.76 4.74
N ARG A 109 15.23 0.18 5.31
CA ARG A 109 15.76 1.31 6.07
C ARG A 109 14.73 1.82 7.06
N TYR A 110 15.21 2.55 8.06
CA TYR A 110 14.33 3.35 8.90
C TYR A 110 13.76 4.53 8.10
N PRO A 111 12.52 4.94 8.41
CA PRO A 111 12.00 6.21 7.95
C PRO A 111 12.94 7.36 8.35
N THR A 112 13.06 8.38 7.51
CA THR A 112 13.77 9.60 7.91
C THR A 112 12.91 10.43 8.87
N SER A 113 13.50 11.33 9.66
CA SER A 113 12.74 12.19 10.58
C SER A 113 11.64 13.00 9.87
N GLU A 114 11.92 13.48 8.65
CA GLU A 114 10.91 14.15 7.80
C GLU A 114 9.74 13.21 7.44
N GLU A 115 10.02 11.92 7.17
CA GLU A 115 8.98 10.94 6.88
C GLU A 115 8.16 10.57 8.12
N GLU A 116 8.78 10.52 9.30
CA GLU A 116 8.10 10.30 10.58
C GLU A 116 7.16 11.46 10.91
N GLU A 117 7.61 12.70 10.75
CA GLU A 117 6.80 13.90 10.96
C GLU A 117 5.58 13.92 10.03
N ARG A 118 5.78 13.66 8.73
CA ARG A 118 4.67 13.55 7.76
C ARG A 118 3.66 12.45 8.08
N ARG A 119 4.05 11.39 8.80
CA ARG A 119 3.13 10.34 9.26
C ARG A 119 2.31 10.82 10.44
N LYS A 120 2.91 11.59 11.35
CA LYS A 120 2.25 12.18 12.50
C LYS A 120 1.16 13.16 12.08
N ASP A 121 1.46 14.07 11.16
CA ASP A 121 0.51 15.07 10.65
C ASP A 121 -0.77 14.48 10.05
N ARG A 122 -0.68 13.28 9.45
CA ARG A 122 -1.85 12.60 8.86
C ARG A 122 -2.78 12.00 9.90
N ILE A 123 -2.28 11.64 11.07
CA ILE A 123 -3.07 11.05 12.15
C ILE A 123 -3.87 12.16 12.83
N ASP A 124 -3.23 13.30 13.06
CA ASP A 124 -3.84 14.42 13.80
C ASP A 124 -4.80 15.25 12.93
N GLY A 125 -4.65 15.23 11.60
CA GLY A 125 -5.54 15.96 10.67
C GLY A 125 -6.94 15.35 10.47
N SER A 126 -7.30 14.26 11.16
CA SER A 126 -8.58 13.55 10.99
C SER A 126 -9.57 13.70 12.16
N SER A 127 -9.23 14.41 13.23
CA SER A 127 -10.17 14.71 14.32
C SER A 127 -10.51 16.19 14.36
N GLY A 128 -11.66 16.56 13.81
CA GLY A 128 -12.27 17.83 14.15
C GLY A 128 -12.57 17.88 15.64
N VAL A 129 -12.23 19.02 16.27
CA VAL A 129 -12.66 19.46 17.59
C VAL A 129 -12.27 18.50 18.73
N GLU A 130 -11.18 18.82 19.44
CA GLU A 130 -11.28 19.10 20.88
C GLU A 130 -10.17 20.07 21.28
N GLU A 131 -10.62 21.10 21.99
CA GLU A 131 -9.91 22.28 22.42
C GLU A 131 -9.28 21.99 23.79
N GLY A 132 -7.96 22.09 23.86
CA GLY A 132 -7.22 22.53 25.05
C GLY A 132 -7.14 21.58 26.24
N VAL A 133 -6.07 20.79 26.32
CA VAL A 133 -5.30 20.62 27.57
C VAL A 133 -3.81 20.52 27.23
N ALA A 134 -3.03 21.32 27.94
CA ALA A 134 -1.62 21.64 27.71
C ALA A 134 -0.64 20.46 27.85
N GLU A 135 0.40 20.52 27.02
CA GLU A 135 1.82 20.45 27.39
C GLU A 135 2.18 19.77 28.73
N ALA A 136 2.84 18.61 28.64
CA ALA A 136 4.11 18.31 29.29
C ALA A 136 4.35 16.79 29.22
N HIS A 137 5.08 16.32 28.20
CA HIS A 137 5.83 15.05 28.24
C HIS A 137 6.80 14.94 27.05
N GLU A 138 7.59 15.98 26.80
CA GLU A 138 8.87 15.82 26.10
C GLU A 138 9.89 15.31 27.12
N GLU A 139 9.92 13.99 27.31
CA GLU A 139 11.06 13.21 27.82
C GLU A 139 10.62 11.74 27.87
N ARG A 140 10.16 11.21 26.73
CA ARG A 140 10.01 9.75 26.60
C ARG A 140 11.30 9.17 26.05
N ALA A 141 12.22 9.02 27.00
CA ALA A 141 13.29 8.04 27.10
C ALA A 141 13.45 7.11 25.90
N ASP A 142 14.65 7.13 25.31
CA ASP A 142 15.51 5.96 25.07
C ASP A 142 14.81 4.60 25.17
N SER A 143 13.83 4.34 24.31
CA SER A 143 13.36 2.99 24.05
C SER A 143 14.37 2.35 23.11
N SER A 144 15.55 2.06 23.67
CA SER A 144 16.64 1.28 23.10
C SER A 144 16.25 -0.18 22.84
N GLN A 145 14.97 -0.52 22.93
CA GLN A 145 14.45 -1.85 22.73
C GLN A 145 14.37 -2.12 21.21
N SER A 146 15.43 -2.77 20.73
CA SER A 146 15.46 -3.54 19.49
C SER A 146 15.48 -2.76 18.18
N ARG A 147 16.27 -1.66 18.10
CA ARG A 147 16.69 -1.18 16.77
C ARG A 147 17.52 -2.27 16.09
N ILE A 148 16.99 -2.80 15.00
CA ILE A 148 17.70 -3.61 14.02
C ILE A 148 18.95 -2.83 13.54
N THR A 149 20.09 -3.52 13.47
CA THR A 149 21.34 -2.96 12.96
C THR A 149 21.29 -2.73 11.46
N GLU A 150 21.95 -1.67 10.97
CA GLU A 150 22.02 -1.38 9.53
C GLU A 150 22.62 -2.53 8.72
N GLU A 151 23.57 -3.26 9.31
CA GLU A 151 24.18 -4.44 8.71
C GLU A 151 23.16 -5.56 8.47
N PHE A 152 22.22 -5.77 9.40
CA PHE A 152 21.14 -6.72 9.20
C PHE A 152 20.20 -6.30 8.07
N LEU A 153 19.87 -5.00 7.98
CA LEU A 153 19.05 -4.47 6.86
C LEU A 153 19.74 -4.66 5.51
N ARG A 154 21.05 -4.44 5.46
CA ARG A 154 21.87 -4.73 4.28
C ARG A 154 21.83 -6.21 3.91
N GLN A 155 21.97 -7.10 4.89
CA GLN A 155 21.86 -8.54 4.65
C GLN A 155 20.46 -8.94 4.13
N ILE A 156 19.38 -8.35 4.64
CA ILE A 156 18.04 -8.59 4.09
C ILE A 156 17.96 -8.11 2.64
N ALA A 157 18.51 -6.94 2.32
CA ALA A 157 18.55 -6.42 0.95
C ALA A 157 19.28 -7.38 0.01
N GLU A 158 20.44 -7.88 0.42
CA GLU A 158 21.23 -8.85 -0.34
C GLU A 158 20.49 -10.18 -0.53
N ARG A 159 19.87 -10.73 0.53
CA ARG A 159 19.06 -11.96 0.44
C ARG A 159 17.84 -11.77 -0.45
N THR A 160 17.19 -10.61 -0.39
CA THR A 160 16.07 -10.25 -1.28
C THR A 160 16.53 -10.25 -2.74
N MET A 161 17.69 -9.67 -3.02
CA MET A 161 18.31 -9.70 -4.35
C MET A 161 18.70 -11.13 -4.79
N ALA A 162 19.18 -11.95 -3.86
CA ALA A 162 19.53 -13.34 -4.11
C ALA A 162 18.32 -14.21 -4.48
N LEU A 163 17.13 -13.93 -3.94
CA LEU A 163 15.88 -14.60 -4.34
C LEU A 163 15.65 -14.48 -5.86
N GLY A 164 15.92 -13.32 -6.44
CA GLY A 164 15.79 -13.11 -7.89
C GLY A 164 16.85 -13.86 -8.72
N LYS A 165 18.01 -14.16 -8.13
CA LYS A 165 19.15 -14.80 -8.81
C LYS A 165 19.13 -16.33 -8.77
N GLN A 166 18.41 -16.93 -7.81
CA GLN A 166 18.28 -18.39 -7.71
C GLN A 166 17.70 -19.05 -8.99
N GLY A 167 17.09 -18.26 -9.88
CA GLY A 167 16.51 -18.72 -11.15
C GLY A 167 17.46 -19.00 -12.33
N LEU A 168 18.78 -18.86 -12.18
CA LEU A 168 19.70 -19.17 -13.29
C LEU A 168 19.71 -20.66 -13.69
N SER A 169 19.14 -21.53 -12.86
CA SER A 169 18.95 -22.97 -13.14
C SER A 169 17.56 -23.32 -13.68
N GLY A 170 16.78 -22.34 -14.16
CA GLY A 170 15.52 -22.56 -14.88
C GLY A 170 14.24 -22.43 -14.03
N ASP A 171 14.36 -22.41 -12.71
CA ASP A 171 13.23 -22.24 -11.80
C ASP A 171 13.40 -20.94 -10.99
N GLY A 172 13.07 -19.82 -11.62
CA GLY A 172 13.07 -18.51 -10.95
C GLY A 172 12.07 -18.45 -9.82
N VAL A 173 12.23 -17.47 -8.92
CA VAL A 173 11.24 -17.27 -7.86
C VAL A 173 9.87 -16.96 -8.49
N THR A 174 8.87 -17.77 -8.17
CA THR A 174 7.50 -17.58 -8.65
C THR A 174 6.58 -17.19 -7.50
N TRP A 175 5.54 -16.43 -7.83
CA TRP A 175 4.47 -16.05 -6.91
C TRP A 175 3.13 -16.29 -7.59
N LYS A 176 2.29 -17.16 -7.01
CA LYS A 176 1.01 -17.59 -7.60
C LYS A 176 1.17 -18.08 -9.06
N GLY A 177 2.24 -18.84 -9.33
CA GLY A 177 2.56 -19.36 -10.66
C GLY A 177 3.09 -18.33 -11.65
N GLN A 178 3.33 -17.08 -11.23
CA GLN A 178 3.89 -16.03 -12.08
C GLN A 178 5.36 -15.74 -11.69
N PRO A 179 6.27 -15.53 -12.64
CA PRO A 179 7.66 -15.20 -12.33
C PRO A 179 7.76 -13.85 -11.63
N VAL A 180 8.64 -13.78 -10.62
CA VAL A 180 8.97 -12.56 -9.90
C VAL A 180 10.36 -12.09 -10.33
N PHE A 181 10.44 -10.89 -10.87
CA PHE A 181 11.69 -10.27 -11.28
C PHE A 181 12.18 -9.34 -10.17
N ILE A 182 13.37 -9.63 -9.64
CA ILE A 182 14.02 -8.83 -8.60
C ILE A 182 15.34 -8.28 -9.14
N SER A 183 15.53 -6.96 -9.08
CA SER A 183 16.73 -6.29 -9.58
C SER A 183 17.08 -5.07 -8.73
N ALA A 184 18.36 -4.74 -8.65
CA ALA A 184 18.80 -3.52 -7.98
C ALA A 184 18.35 -2.30 -8.79
N ALA A 185 17.97 -1.24 -8.09
CA ALA A 185 17.69 0.03 -8.71
C ALA A 185 18.99 0.74 -9.14
N LEU A 186 18.85 1.72 -10.04
CA LEU A 186 19.97 2.57 -10.41
C LEU A 186 20.38 3.42 -9.20
N SER A 187 21.67 3.76 -9.11
CA SER A 187 22.17 4.65 -8.06
C SER A 187 21.39 5.98 -8.07
N GLY A 188 21.00 6.45 -6.89
CA GLY A 188 20.17 7.65 -6.69
C GLY A 188 18.67 7.45 -6.91
N MET A 189 18.20 6.27 -7.33
CA MET A 189 16.78 5.94 -7.31
C MET A 189 16.37 5.43 -5.94
N THR A 190 15.73 6.29 -5.15
CA THR A 190 15.22 5.92 -3.83
C THR A 190 13.71 5.95 -3.75
N VAL A 191 13.14 5.26 -2.76
CA VAL A 191 11.70 5.30 -2.46
C VAL A 191 11.26 6.73 -2.17
N VAL A 192 12.07 7.50 -1.43
CA VAL A 192 11.81 8.92 -1.13
C VAL A 192 11.75 9.74 -2.41
N ALA A 193 12.77 9.62 -3.26
CA ALA A 193 12.88 10.41 -4.48
C ALA A 193 11.70 10.12 -5.43
N GLU A 194 11.34 8.84 -5.60
CA GLU A 194 10.19 8.48 -6.44
C GLU A 194 8.84 8.89 -5.83
N ARG A 195 8.69 8.81 -4.50
CA ARG A 195 7.50 9.30 -3.81
C ARG A 195 7.32 10.80 -4.02
N ARG A 196 8.39 11.60 -3.85
CA ARG A 196 8.37 13.04 -4.10
C ARG A 196 8.00 13.38 -5.55
N LYS A 197 8.53 12.63 -6.53
CA LYS A 197 8.14 12.78 -7.94
C LYS A 197 6.66 12.46 -8.17
N GLN A 198 6.14 11.44 -7.50
CA GLN A 198 4.73 11.09 -7.60
C GLN A 198 3.83 12.17 -7.00
N GLU A 199 4.17 12.69 -5.81
CA GLU A 199 3.45 13.78 -5.14
C GLU A 199 3.38 15.05 -6.01
N LEU A 200 4.51 15.44 -6.63
CA LEU A 200 4.55 16.60 -7.54
C LEU A 200 3.62 16.41 -8.76
N ARG A 201 3.60 15.21 -9.35
CA ARG A 201 2.71 14.91 -10.48
C ARG A 201 1.25 14.95 -10.07
N ASP A 202 0.91 14.39 -8.92
CA ASP A 202 -0.46 14.38 -8.40
C ASP A 202 -0.93 15.80 -8.06
N ALA A 203 -0.04 16.64 -7.50
CA ALA A 203 -0.31 18.05 -7.25
C ALA A 203 -0.55 18.83 -8.56
N GLN A 204 0.28 18.64 -9.58
CA GLN A 204 0.09 19.25 -10.91
C GLN A 204 -1.22 18.81 -11.56
N LEU A 205 -1.56 17.53 -11.47
CA LEU A 205 -2.81 16.99 -12.01
C LEU A 205 -4.02 17.59 -11.27
N LYS A 206 -3.94 17.78 -9.95
CA LYS A 206 -4.97 18.44 -9.15
C LYS A 206 -5.17 19.90 -9.58
N ILE A 207 -4.09 20.65 -9.77
CA ILE A 207 -4.14 22.04 -10.27
C ILE A 207 -4.79 22.09 -11.64
N ARG A 208 -4.39 21.22 -12.58
CA ARG A 208 -4.96 21.16 -13.93
C ARG A 208 -6.46 20.88 -13.91
N ARG A 209 -6.91 19.90 -13.12
CA ARG A 209 -8.33 19.57 -12.99
C ARG A 209 -9.13 20.70 -12.36
N ALA A 210 -8.56 21.44 -11.41
CA ALA A 210 -9.20 22.60 -10.81
C ALA A 210 -9.35 23.74 -11.82
N ALA A 211 -8.32 24.00 -12.64
CA ALA A 211 -8.38 24.99 -13.72
C ALA A 211 -9.43 24.62 -14.77
N GLU A 212 -9.44 23.38 -15.26
CA GLU A 212 -10.44 22.90 -16.22
C GLU A 212 -11.87 22.99 -15.66
N LYS A 213 -12.05 22.67 -14.37
CA LYS A 213 -13.36 22.84 -13.71
C LYS A 213 -13.79 24.31 -13.67
N ARG A 214 -12.85 25.23 -13.45
CA ARG A 214 -13.13 26.67 -13.41
C ARG A 214 -13.51 27.19 -14.80
N GLU A 215 -12.77 26.80 -15.83
CA GLU A 215 -13.05 27.13 -17.24
C GLU A 215 -14.46 26.68 -17.66
N ARG A 216 -14.84 25.43 -17.33
CA ARG A 216 -16.20 24.93 -17.60
C ARG A 216 -17.31 25.69 -16.88
N LEU A 217 -17.04 26.22 -15.68
CA LEU A 217 -18.01 27.04 -14.95
C LEU A 217 -18.15 28.42 -15.58
N GLU A 218 -17.04 29.00 -16.05
CA GLU A 218 -17.03 30.28 -16.75
C GLU A 218 -17.77 30.18 -18.09
N GLU A 219 -17.53 29.14 -18.90
CA GLU A 219 -18.26 28.88 -20.16
C GLU A 219 -19.77 28.72 -19.93
N ASN A 220 -20.18 27.97 -18.91
CA ASN A 220 -21.59 27.78 -18.58
C ASN A 220 -22.26 29.06 -18.04
N SER A 221 -21.49 29.95 -17.39
CA SER A 221 -21.99 31.23 -16.89
C SER A 221 -22.07 32.32 -17.97
N ALA A 222 -21.31 32.18 -19.06
CA ALA A 222 -21.27 33.10 -20.19
C ALA A 222 -22.34 32.82 -21.27
N GLY A 223 -23.23 31.84 -21.03
CA GLY A 223 -24.41 31.59 -21.87
C GLY A 223 -25.31 32.83 -21.95
N PRO A 224 -25.80 33.21 -23.14
CA PRO A 224 -26.22 34.56 -23.44
C PRO A 224 -27.50 34.95 -22.70
N ASN A 225 -27.49 36.13 -22.08
CA ASN A 225 -28.67 36.94 -21.74
C ASN A 225 -29.41 37.42 -23.00
N ALA A 226 -29.64 36.54 -23.97
CA ALA A 226 -30.41 36.83 -25.17
C ALA A 226 -31.83 36.25 -24.98
N LYS A 227 -32.71 37.13 -24.50
CA LYS A 227 -34.16 37.18 -24.75
C LYS A 227 -34.74 35.96 -25.47
N THR A 228 -35.60 35.21 -24.79
CA THR A 228 -36.75 34.58 -25.45
C THR A 228 -37.93 34.57 -24.48
N GLU A 229 -38.71 35.65 -24.52
CA GLU A 229 -40.16 35.51 -24.33
C GLU A 229 -40.67 34.63 -25.47
N GLN A 230 -41.09 33.41 -25.18
CA GLN A 230 -42.13 32.76 -25.97
C GLN A 230 -42.93 31.80 -25.09
N ARG A 231 -44.15 32.24 -24.80
CA ARG A 231 -45.28 31.37 -24.43
C ARG A 231 -45.40 30.25 -25.47
N GLY A 232 -45.31 29.00 -25.02
CA GLY A 232 -45.59 27.84 -25.86
C GLY A 232 -45.71 26.58 -25.01
N SER A 233 -46.93 26.26 -24.61
CA SER A 233 -47.29 24.95 -24.07
C SER A 233 -47.00 23.88 -25.12
N GLY A 234 -45.94 23.09 -24.91
CA GLY A 234 -45.50 22.06 -25.83
C GLY A 234 -44.99 20.86 -25.05
N VAL A 235 -45.72 19.76 -25.16
CA VAL A 235 -45.47 18.44 -24.56
C VAL A 235 -44.01 18.00 -24.79
N VAL A 236 -43.29 17.74 -23.70
CA VAL A 236 -41.92 17.20 -23.74
C VAL A 236 -41.98 15.73 -24.13
N ALA A 237 -41.56 15.42 -25.35
CA ALA A 237 -41.40 14.04 -25.81
C ALA A 237 -40.15 13.41 -25.15
N PRO A 238 -40.22 12.15 -24.69
CA PRO A 238 -39.07 11.45 -24.11
C PRO A 238 -38.03 11.16 -25.19
N ALA A 239 -36.84 11.75 -25.07
CA ALA A 239 -35.71 11.47 -25.94
C ALA A 239 -35.18 10.05 -25.67
N PHE A 240 -35.42 9.15 -26.62
CA PHE A 240 -34.89 7.80 -26.61
C PHE A 240 -33.39 7.82 -26.97
N ILE A 241 -32.52 7.51 -26.00
CA ILE A 241 -31.08 7.36 -26.22
C ILE A 241 -30.82 5.91 -26.64
N PRO A 242 -30.43 5.62 -27.89
CA PRO A 242 -30.18 4.26 -28.34
C PRO A 242 -28.98 3.68 -27.58
N ARG A 243 -29.19 2.60 -26.83
CA ARG A 243 -28.09 1.81 -26.26
C ARG A 243 -27.43 1.03 -27.40
N CYS A 244 -26.18 1.36 -27.72
CA CYS A 244 -25.36 0.59 -28.66
C CYS A 244 -25.27 -0.87 -28.20
N VAL A 245 -25.93 -1.78 -28.93
CA VAL A 245 -25.86 -3.23 -28.70
C VAL A 245 -24.50 -3.72 -29.19
N ARG A 246 -23.66 -4.17 -28.26
CA ARG A 246 -22.36 -4.76 -28.54
C ARG A 246 -22.57 -6.13 -29.21
N ARG A 247 -22.31 -6.25 -30.51
CA ARG A 247 -22.34 -7.52 -31.24
C ARG A 247 -21.29 -8.46 -30.62
N ARG A 248 -21.72 -9.64 -30.19
CA ARG A 248 -20.83 -10.78 -29.91
C ARG A 248 -20.56 -11.45 -31.25
N THR A 249 -19.30 -11.49 -31.66
CA THR A 249 -18.76 -12.41 -32.67
C THR A 249 -18.19 -13.62 -31.96
#